data_AF-A0A428QE20-F1
#
_entry.id   AF-A0A428QE20-F1
#
_cell.length_a   1.000
_cell.length_b   1.000
_cell.length_c   1.000
_cell.angle_alpha   90.00
_cell.angle_beta   90.00
_cell.angle_gamma   90.00
#
_symmetry.space_group_name_H-M   'P 1'
#
loop_
_entity.id
_entity.type
_entity.pdbx_description
1 polymer ?
#
loop_
_entity_poly.entity_id
_entity_poly.type
_entity_poly.pdbx_seq_one_letter_code
_entity_poly.pdbx_strand_id
1 'polypeptide(L)' 'MFRASAAGPYDDAVIKATDESFTSEDWGAIIEVCDKVSGDQNGPKEAVQSIIRRLAHRNANVQLYTLEVRYSLLPVCVSN' A
#
# COMPACT_ATOMS: atom_id res chain seq x y z
N MET A 1 -9.57 18.10 6.66
CA MET A 1 -8.26 18.31 6.00
C MET A 1 -7.36 17.14 6.35
N PHE A 2 -6.99 16.30 5.38
CA PHE A 2 -6.00 15.25 5.59
C PHE A 2 -4.65 15.92 5.79
N ARG A 3 -4.13 15.92 7.03
CA ARG A 3 -2.79 16.42 7.31
C ARG A 3 -1.78 15.46 6.68
N ALA A 4 -0.75 16.00 6.03
CA ALA A 4 0.42 15.22 5.67
C ALA A 4 1.09 14.74 6.96
N SER A 5 0.73 13.53 7.40
CA SER A 5 1.41 12.87 8.50
C SER A 5 2.85 12.53 8.10
N ALA A 6 3.72 12.43 9.10
CA ALA A 6 5.07 11.92 8.94
C ALA A 6 5.10 10.58 8.18
N ALA A 7 6.24 10.29 7.54
CA ALA A 7 6.46 9.05 6.80
C ALA A 7 5.99 7.85 7.65
N GLY A 8 5.01 7.12 7.12
CA GLY A 8 4.41 5.97 7.76
C GLY A 8 5.27 4.73 7.57
N PRO A 9 5.17 3.74 8.47
CA PRO A 9 5.99 2.53 8.43
C PRO A 9 5.73 1.65 7.19
N TYR A 10 4.67 1.92 6.43
CA TYR A 10 4.32 1.20 5.20
C TYR A 10 4.63 2.00 3.92
N ASP A 11 5.05 3.26 4.02
CA ASP A 11 5.26 4.12 2.84
C ASP A 11 6.29 3.50 1.87
N ASP A 12 7.45 3.06 2.37
CA ASP A 12 8.49 2.46 1.53
C ASP A 12 8.05 1.16 0.85
N ALA A 13 7.32 0.31 1.59
CA ALA A 13 6.82 -0.97 1.07
C ALA A 13 5.76 -0.74 -0.02
N VAL A 14 4.86 0.22 0.21
CA VAL A 14 3.85 0.62 -0.78
C VAL A 14 4.51 1.28 -2.00
N ILE A 15 5.55 2.12 -1.82
CA ILE A 15 6.30 2.71 -2.94
C ILE A 15 6.95 1.62 -3.78
N LYS A 16 7.65 0.66 -3.15
CA LYS A 16 8.27 -0.48 -3.82
C LYS A 16 7.26 -1.29 -4.62
N ALA A 17 6.11 -1.61 -4.03
CA ALA A 17 5.06 -2.41 -4.69
C ALA A 17 4.33 -1.68 -5.83
N THR A 18 4.55 -0.37 -6.00
CA THR A 18 3.81 0.48 -6.94
C THR A 18 4.74 1.35 -7.77
N ASP A 19 5.92 0.83 -8.10
CA ASP A 19 6.91 1.55 -8.90
C ASP A 19 6.35 1.87 -10.29
N GLU A 20 6.67 3.05 -10.82
CA GLU A 20 6.17 3.49 -12.12
C GLU A 20 6.85 2.83 -13.32
N SER A 21 8.02 2.23 -13.09
CA SER A 21 8.78 1.49 -14.11
C SER A 21 8.23 0.09 -14.37
N PHE A 22 7.29 -0.38 -13.55
CA PHE A 22 6.65 -1.66 -13.73
C PHE A 22 5.77 -1.70 -14.98
N THR A 23 5.86 -2.81 -15.71
CA THR A 23 4.98 -3.12 -16.86
C THR A 23 3.80 -4.01 -16.48
N SER A 24 3.81 -4.56 -15.26
CA SER A 24 2.82 -5.47 -14.68
C SER A 24 2.95 -5.46 -13.16
N GLU A 25 1.99 -6.04 -12.46
CA GLU A 25 1.97 -6.11 -10.99
C GLU A 25 3.16 -6.91 -10.42
N ASP A 26 3.83 -6.36 -9.40
CA ASP A 26 4.80 -7.10 -8.60
C ASP A 26 4.10 -7.80 -7.43
N TRP A 27 3.55 -8.99 -7.70
CA TRP A 27 2.86 -9.80 -6.70
C TRP A 27 3.75 -10.17 -5.50
N GLY A 28 5.06 -10.26 -5.69
CA GLY A 28 6.00 -10.50 -4.59
C GLY A 28 6.00 -9.35 -3.59
N ALA A 29 6.18 -8.12 -4.09
CA ALA A 29 6.12 -6.93 -3.25
C ALA A 29 4.73 -6.69 -2.64
N ILE A 30 3.65 -6.99 -3.37
CA ILE A 30 2.27 -6.90 -2.87
C ILE A 30 2.06 -7.84 -1.67
N ILE A 31 2.51 -9.09 -1.78
CA ILE A 31 2.38 -10.08 -0.70
C ILE A 31 3.25 -9.68 0.50
N GLU A 32 4.45 -9.16 0.28
CA GLU A 32 5.30 -8.61 1.37
C GLU A 32 4.57 -7.53 2.17
N VAL A 33 3.80 -6.65 1.51
CA VAL A 33 2.97 -5.64 2.19
C VAL A 33 1.87 -6.32 3.02
N CYS A 34 1.17 -7.31 2.46
CA CYS A 34 0.12 -8.06 3.16
C CYS A 34 0.65 -8.80 4.40
N ASP A 35 1.80 -9.45 4.29
CA ASP A 35 2.44 -10.16 5.40
C ASP A 35 2.85 -9.19 6.51
N LYS A 36 3.43 -8.05 6.14
CA LYS A 36 3.80 -7.00 7.09
C LYS A 36 2.58 -6.46 7.84
N VAL A 37 1.47 -6.21 7.14
CA VAL A 37 0.21 -5.74 7.74
C VAL A 37 -0.38 -6.78 8.67
N SER A 38 -0.33 -8.06 8.28
CA SER A 38 -0.87 -9.18 9.09
C SER A 38 -0.11 -9.37 10.40
N GLY A 39 1.19 -9.04 10.43
CA GLY A 39 2.06 -9.17 11.60
C GLY A 39 1.97 -8.01 12.61
N ASP A 40 1.21 -6.95 12.32
CA ASP A 40 1.15 -5.73 13.11
C ASP A 40 -0.29 -5.41 13.52
N GLN A 41 -0.52 -5.22 14.82
CA GLN A 41 -1.83 -4.86 15.37
C GLN A 41 -2.36 -3.52 14.82
N ASN A 42 -1.48 -2.56 14.51
CA ASN A 42 -1.87 -1.28 13.90
C ASN A 42 -1.72 -1.30 12.37
N GLY A 43 -1.28 -2.42 11.80
CA GLY A 43 -0.93 -2.54 10.39
C GLY A 43 -2.03 -2.11 9.43
N PRO A 44 -3.29 -2.59 9.57
CA PRO A 44 -4.37 -2.21 8.66
C PRO A 44 -4.59 -0.69 8.59
N LYS A 45 -4.57 -0.03 9.76
CA LYS A 45 -4.78 1.42 9.85
C LYS A 45 -3.64 2.21 9.21
N GLU A 46 -2.39 1.82 9.49
CA GLU A 46 -1.21 2.53 9.00
C GLU A 46 -0.94 2.27 7.51
N ALA A 47 -1.25 1.06 7.02
CA ALA A 47 -1.20 0.74 5.60
C ALA A 47 -2.21 1.55 4.79
N VAL A 48 -3.45 1.68 5.28
CA VAL A 48 -4.47 2.52 4.61
C VAL A 48 -4.02 3.99 4.54
N GLN A 49 -3.36 4.53 5.57
CA GLN A 49 -2.81 5.89 5.52
C GLN A 49 -1.75 6.04 4.42
N SER A 50 -0.88 5.05 4.29
CA SER A 50 0.20 5.03 3.30
C SER A 50 -0.34 4.89 1.87
N ILE A 51 -1.36 4.04 1.68
CA ILE A 51 -2.10 3.88 0.42
C ILE A 51 -2.80 5.19 0.00
N ILE A 52 -3.49 5.87 0.93
CA ILE A 52 -4.17 7.15 0.64
C ILE A 52 -3.15 8.20 0.16
N ARG A 53 -1.95 8.25 0.77
CA ARG A 53 -0.89 9.14 0.31
C ARG A 53 -0.39 8.76 -1.08
N ARG A 54 -0.16 7.46 -1.33
CA ARG A 54 0.35 6.98 -2.62
C ARG A 54 -0.65 7.23 -3.76
N LEU A 55 -1.96 7.15 -3.49
CA LEU A 55 -3.01 7.47 -4.47
C LEU A 55 -2.99 8.94 -4.94
N ALA A 56 -2.35 9.85 -4.20
CA ALA A 56 -2.19 11.25 -4.64
C ALA A 56 -1.11 11.43 -5.73
N HIS A 57 -0.38 10.37 -6.10
CA HIS A 57 0.62 10.42 -7.16
C HIS A 57 -0.02 10.70 -8.53
N ARG A 58 0.66 11.45 -9.42
CA ARG A 58 0.08 11.85 -10.72
C ARG A 58 0.14 10.76 -11.79
N ASN A 59 1.04 9.80 -11.64
CA ASN A 59 1.22 8.71 -12.59
C ASN A 59 0.07 7.69 -12.45
N ALA A 60 -0.62 7.40 -13.55
CA ALA A 60 -1.74 6.47 -13.58
C ALA A 60 -1.32 5.03 -13.24
N ASN A 61 -0.13 4.59 -13.67
CA ASN A 61 0.38 3.25 -13.35
C ASN A 61 0.56 3.08 -11.84
N VAL A 62 1.14 4.09 -11.18
CA VAL A 62 1.30 4.11 -9.73
C VAL A 62 -0.05 4.01 -9.02
N GLN A 63 -1.05 4.80 -9.46
CA GLN A 63 -2.39 4.74 -8.88
C GLN A 63 -3.03 3.36 -9.07
N LEU A 64 -2.91 2.77 -10.26
CA LEU A 64 -3.45 1.45 -10.59
C LEU A 64 -2.82 0.38 -9.69
N TYR A 65 -1.50 0.30 -9.61
CA TYR A 65 -0.83 -0.67 -8.73
C TYR A 65 -1.15 -0.43 -7.25
N THR A 66 -1.35 0.82 -6.84
CA THR A 66 -1.80 1.15 -5.48
C THR A 66 -3.20 0.61 -5.18
N LEU A 67 -4.11 0.61 -6.16
CA LEU A 67 -5.43 0.02 -6.02
C LEU A 67 -5.35 -1.51 -5.93
N GLU A 68 -4.44 -2.14 -6.68
CA GLU A 68 -4.19 -3.59 -6.58
C GLU A 68 -3.66 -3.97 -5.19
N VAL A 69 -2.68 -3.24 -4.65
CA VAL A 69 -2.20 -3.40 -3.27
C VAL A 69 -3.35 -3.23 -2.26
N ARG A 70 -4.22 -2.25 -2.46
CA ARG A 70 -5.38 -2.05 -1.58
C ARG A 70 -6.35 -3.23 -1.66
N TYR A 71 -6.58 -3.77 -2.85
CA TYR A 71 -7.47 -4.90 -3.07
C TYR A 71 -6.94 -6.17 -2.39
N SER A 72 -5.64 -6.45 -2.52
CA SER A 72 -5.02 -7.62 -1.89
C SER A 72 -5.05 -7.58 -0.35
N LEU A 73 -5.12 -6.39 0.25
CA LEU A 73 -5.21 -6.23 1.70
C LEU A 73 -6.62 -6.48 2.27
N LEU A 74 -7.68 -6.48 1.45
CA LEU A 74 -9.06 -6.72 1.93
C LEU A 74 -9.21 -8.00 2.78
N PRO A 75 -8.75 -9.19 2.34
CA PRO A 75 -8.88 -10.41 3.14
C PRO A 75 -8.12 -10.35 4.48
N VAL A 76 -6.95 -9.70 4.50
CA VAL A 76 -6.14 -9.51 5.71
C VAL A 76 -6.86 -8.61 6.71
N CYS A 77 -7.40 -7.48 6.24
CA CYS A 77 -8.06 -6.48 7.09
C CYS A 77 -9.45 -6.91 7.59
N VAL A 78 -10.15 -7.82 6.90
CA VAL A 78 -11.46 -8.32 7.33
C VAL A 78 -11.34 -9.43 8.38
N SER A 79 -10.21 -10.13 8.39
CA SER A 79 -9.95 -11.26 9.29
C SER A 79 -9.37 -10.84 10.65
N ASN A 80 -9.08 -9.54 10.85
CA ASN A 80 -8.46 -8.98 12.06
C ASN A 80 -9.46 -8.14 12.87
#